data_AF-A0A3L7S616-F1
#
_entry.id   AF-A0A3L7S616-F1
#
_cell.length_a   1.000
_cell.length_b   1.000
_cell.length_c   1.000
_cell.angle_alpha   90.00
_cell.angle_beta   90.00
_cell.angle_gamma   90.00
#
_symmetry.space_group_name_H-M   'P 1'
#
loop_
_entity.id
_entity.type
_entity.pdbx_description
1 polymer ?
#
loop_
_entity_poly.entity_id
_entity_poly.type
_entity_poly.pdbx_seq_one_letter_code
_entity_poly.pdbx_strand_id
1 'polypeptide(L)'
;MPAAQYVSRLIGELPALRIVFHRLMTLWQRTNQSRSNGRLIEMILSQLSSLRSRLISIQQEMGTHLYPFDHAEAETTLRDYALPWIPEEFDFGGLVEATDLMQSRLIVVQSRLFARLARAAEKVEQALGMSPLPEPQEDDS
;
A
#
# COMPACT_ATOMS: atom_id res chain seq x y z
N MET A 1 -6.13 14.34 -12.78
CA MET A 1 -7.01 13.90 -11.67
C MET A 1 -6.26 14.03 -10.34
N PRO A 2 -6.72 14.87 -9.39
CA PRO A 2 -6.03 15.08 -8.11
C PRO A 2 -5.81 13.80 -7.29
N ALA A 3 -6.79 12.89 -7.26
CA ALA A 3 -6.68 11.61 -6.55
C ALA A 3 -5.58 10.68 -7.11
N ALA A 4 -5.36 10.69 -8.43
CA ALA A 4 -4.31 9.88 -9.08
C ALA A 4 -2.90 10.36 -8.75
N GLN A 5 -2.68 11.68 -8.72
CA GLN A 5 -1.40 12.27 -8.32
C GLN A 5 -1.10 11.98 -6.85
N TYR A 6 -2.13 12.10 -6.01
CA TYR A 6 -2.03 11.86 -4.58
C TYR A 6 -1.68 10.40 -4.26
N VAL A 7 -2.43 9.43 -4.80
CA VAL A 7 -2.15 7.99 -4.59
C VAL A 7 -0.79 7.61 -5.17
N SER A 8 -0.40 8.16 -6.34
CA SER A 8 0.93 7.88 -6.91
C SER A 8 2.06 8.38 -6.02
N ARG A 9 1.91 9.55 -5.37
CA ARG A 9 2.89 10.06 -4.40
C ARG A 9 2.98 9.13 -3.18
N LEU A 10 1.83 8.71 -2.64
CA LEU A 10 1.76 7.80 -1.50
C LEU A 10 2.42 6.44 -1.80
N ILE A 11 2.27 5.96 -3.04
CA ILE A 11 2.92 4.73 -3.51
C ILE A 11 4.44 4.88 -3.66
N GLY A 12 4.93 6.10 -3.93
CA GLY A 12 6.35 6.42 -3.94
C GLY A 12 7.07 6.11 -2.62
N GLU A 13 6.35 6.09 -1.50
CA GLU A 13 6.89 5.76 -0.17
C GLU A 13 6.89 4.25 0.15
N LEU A 14 6.13 3.45 -0.59
CA LEU A 14 6.03 1.99 -0.38
C LEU A 14 7.36 1.24 -0.56
N PRO A 15 8.28 1.59 -1.48
CA PRO A 15 9.59 0.94 -1.56
C PRO A 15 10.37 1.02 -0.26
N ALA A 16 10.35 2.17 0.42
CA ALA A 16 11.05 2.36 1.68
C ALA A 16 10.43 1.53 2.82
N LEU A 17 9.09 1.44 2.87
CA LEU A 17 8.37 0.54 3.77
C LEU A 17 8.71 -0.92 3.50
N ARG A 18 8.72 -1.33 2.22
CA ARG A 18 9.04 -2.70 1.79
C ARG A 18 10.45 -3.11 2.19
N ILE A 19 11.42 -2.20 2.13
CA ILE A 19 12.80 -2.44 2.61
C ILE A 19 12.81 -2.72 4.12
N VAL A 20 12.13 -1.91 4.93
CA VAL A 20 12.06 -2.12 6.39
C VAL A 20 11.38 -3.44 6.72
N PHE A 21 10.27 -3.74 6.03
CA PHE A 21 9.54 -4.99 6.17
C PHE A 21 10.41 -6.22 5.86
N HIS A 22 11.12 -6.23 4.72
CA HIS A 22 12.00 -7.35 4.36
C HIS A 22 13.16 -7.53 5.35
N ARG A 23 13.73 -6.43 5.84
CA ARG A 23 14.78 -6.47 6.88
C ARG A 23 14.26 -7.10 8.16
N LEU A 24 13.08 -6.68 8.61
CA LEU A 24 12.43 -7.24 9.79
C LEU A 24 12.17 -8.75 9.64
N MET A 25 11.60 -9.17 8.51
CA MET A 25 11.38 -10.59 8.19
C MET A 25 12.68 -11.40 8.20
N THR A 26 13.75 -10.84 7.65
CA THR A 26 15.08 -11.49 7.62
C THR A 26 15.65 -11.64 9.04
N LEU A 27 15.54 -10.61 9.88
CA LEU A 27 16.01 -10.66 11.27
C LEU A 27 15.21 -11.67 12.09
N TRP A 28 13.89 -11.72 11.90
CA TRP A 28 13.00 -12.67 12.55
C TRP A 28 13.30 -14.13 12.19
N GLN A 29 13.59 -14.41 10.92
CA GLN A 29 14.00 -15.75 10.50
C GLN A 29 15.31 -16.19 11.18
N ARG A 30 16.24 -15.25 11.43
CA ARG A 30 17.51 -15.52 12.11
C ARG A 30 17.34 -15.78 13.61
N THR A 31 16.35 -15.19 14.28
CA THR A 31 16.07 -15.51 15.70
C THR A 31 15.66 -16.97 15.89
N ASN A 32 14.97 -17.57 14.92
CA ASN A 32 14.61 -18.99 14.99
C ASN A 32 15.82 -19.94 14.86
N GLN A 33 17.00 -19.44 14.49
CA GLN A 33 18.20 -20.25 14.21
C GLN A 33 19.35 -20.03 15.22
N SER A 34 19.23 -19.07 16.15
CA SER A 34 20.31 -18.72 17.09
C SER A 34 19.89 -18.92 18.55
N ARG A 35 20.82 -19.35 19.42
CA ARG A 35 20.66 -19.19 20.87
C ARG A 35 20.54 -17.68 21.17
N SER A 36 19.60 -17.32 22.04
CA SER A 36 19.21 -15.94 22.40
C SER A 36 20.40 -14.97 22.37
N ASN A 37 20.38 -14.06 21.39
CA ASN A 37 21.35 -12.99 21.26
C ASN A 37 20.63 -11.68 21.57
N GLY A 38 20.90 -11.09 22.74
CA GLY A 38 20.23 -9.85 23.20
C GLY A 38 20.32 -8.71 22.19
N ARG A 39 21.44 -8.60 21.48
CA ARG A 39 21.63 -7.60 20.41
C ARG A 39 20.68 -7.80 19.23
N LEU A 40 20.37 -9.06 18.88
CA LEU A 40 19.43 -9.37 17.80
C LEU A 40 17.99 -8.99 18.20
N ILE A 41 17.63 -9.22 19.46
CA ILE A 41 16.33 -8.82 20.01
C ILE A 41 16.19 -7.29 19.98
N GLU A 42 17.19 -6.55 20.46
CA GLU A 42 17.21 -5.09 20.39
C GLU A 42 17.05 -4.57 18.95
N MET A 43 17.75 -5.20 18.00
CA MET A 43 17.60 -4.85 16.58
C MET A 43 16.17 -5.10 16.06
N ILE A 44 15.54 -6.22 16.41
CA ILE A 44 14.15 -6.52 16.01
C ILE A 44 13.19 -5.48 16.60
N LEU A 45 13.29 -5.19 17.90
CA LEU A 45 12.45 -4.20 18.56
C LEU A 45 12.59 -2.82 17.90
N SER A 46 13.80 -2.41 17.54
CA SER A 46 14.03 -1.15 16.81
C SER A 46 13.38 -1.13 15.43
N GLN A 47 13.36 -2.27 14.71
CA GLN A 47 12.73 -2.37 13.39
C GLN A 47 11.21 -2.39 13.50
N LEU A 48 10.65 -3.04 14.53
CA LEU A 48 9.21 -3.02 14.81
C LEU A 48 8.71 -1.59 15.08
N SER A 49 9.42 -0.87 15.95
CA SER A 49 9.11 0.54 16.26
C SER A 49 9.20 1.41 14.99
N SER A 50 10.25 1.23 14.18
CA SER A 50 10.41 1.96 12.91
C SER A 50 9.30 1.64 11.90
N LEU A 51 8.87 0.38 11.81
CA LEU A 51 7.78 -0.05 10.93
C LEU A 51 6.46 0.58 11.37
N ARG A 52 6.15 0.54 12.67
CA ARG A 52 4.95 1.17 13.22
C ARG A 52 4.94 2.68 12.97
N SER A 53 6.04 3.38 13.22
CA SER A 53 6.13 4.83 12.94
C SER A 53 5.87 5.15 11.47
N ARG A 54 6.35 4.30 10.54
CA ARG A 54 6.06 4.46 9.10
C ARG A 54 4.59 4.24 8.78
N LEU A 55 3.96 3.21 9.36
CA LEU A 55 2.52 2.99 9.19
C LEU A 55 1.70 4.18 9.72
N ILE A 56 2.06 4.73 10.87
CA ILE A 56 1.43 5.95 11.41
C ILE A 56 1.59 7.12 10.45
N SER A 57 2.81 7.37 9.96
CA SER A 57 3.07 8.46 9.00
C SER A 57 2.22 8.31 7.74
N ILE A 58 2.20 7.11 7.15
CA ILE A 58 1.41 6.84 5.95
C ILE A 58 -0.09 7.00 6.23
N GLN A 59 -0.59 6.53 7.38
CA GLN A 59 -1.99 6.73 7.78
C GLN A 59 -2.36 8.21 7.93
N GLN A 60 -1.47 9.00 8.54
CA GLN A 60 -1.66 10.45 8.68
C GLN A 60 -1.62 11.15 7.33
N GLU A 61 -0.70 10.76 6.45
CA GLU A 61 -0.63 11.28 5.08
C GLU A 61 -1.89 10.96 4.28
N MET A 62 -2.49 9.78 4.47
CA MET A 62 -3.80 9.38 3.90
C MET A 62 -4.93 10.33 4.31
N GLY A 63 -4.81 10.97 5.48
CA GLY A 63 -5.68 12.05 5.93
C GLY A 63 -7.16 11.69 5.92
N THR A 64 -8.00 12.66 5.58
CA THR A 64 -9.46 12.49 5.41
C THR A 64 -9.87 12.43 3.94
N HIS A 65 -8.95 12.03 3.06
CA HIS A 65 -9.26 11.90 1.64
C HIS A 65 -10.26 10.77 1.42
N LEU A 66 -11.40 11.07 0.80
CA LEU A 66 -12.40 10.06 0.45
C LEU A 66 -11.81 9.01 -0.49
N TYR A 67 -12.23 7.77 -0.30
CA TYR A 67 -11.93 6.69 -1.22
C TYR A 67 -12.55 7.00 -2.60
N PRO A 68 -11.79 6.96 -3.71
CA PRO A 68 -12.21 7.56 -4.98
C PRO A 68 -13.12 6.65 -5.84
N PHE A 69 -13.64 5.57 -5.27
CA PHE A 69 -14.49 4.59 -5.95
C PHE A 69 -15.70 4.23 -5.11
N ASP A 70 -16.70 3.63 -5.74
CA ASP A 70 -17.88 3.15 -5.04
C ASP A 70 -17.49 2.15 -3.95
N HIS A 71 -18.03 2.40 -2.76
CA HIS A 71 -17.85 1.59 -1.57
C HIS A 71 -19.21 1.46 -0.86
N ALA A 72 -19.42 0.38 -0.11
CA ALA A 72 -20.68 0.14 0.58
C ALA A 72 -20.99 1.24 1.60
N GLU A 73 -19.94 1.80 2.21
CA GLU A 73 -20.00 2.98 3.07
C GLU A 73 -19.57 4.22 2.26
N ALA A 74 -20.52 5.12 2.00
CA ALA A 74 -20.30 6.27 1.12
C ALA A 74 -19.20 7.24 1.61
N GLU A 75 -18.94 7.26 2.93
CA GLU A 75 -17.98 8.15 3.57
C GLU A 75 -16.64 7.44 3.91
N THR A 76 -16.39 6.24 3.36
CA THR A 76 -15.10 5.56 3.56
C THR A 76 -13.96 6.42 3.04
N THR A 77 -12.98 6.68 3.91
CA THR A 77 -11.75 7.37 3.53
C THR A 77 -10.69 6.40 3.01
N LEU A 78 -9.68 6.92 2.32
CA LEU A 78 -8.55 6.12 1.88
C LEU A 78 -7.78 5.51 3.06
N ARG A 79 -7.71 6.19 4.22
CA ARG A 79 -7.09 5.61 5.42
C ARG A 79 -7.91 4.42 5.94
N ASP A 80 -9.24 4.53 5.98
CA ASP A 80 -10.10 3.47 6.55
C ASP A 80 -10.11 2.27 5.61
N TYR A 81 -10.03 2.52 4.29
CA TYR A 81 -9.88 1.48 3.30
C TYR A 81 -8.48 0.85 3.32
N ALA A 82 -7.40 1.61 3.21
CA ALA A 82 -6.07 1.04 2.99
C ALA A 82 -5.38 0.57 4.28
N LEU A 83 -5.55 1.27 5.41
CA LEU A 83 -4.92 0.95 6.68
C LEU A 83 -5.92 1.18 7.84
N PRO A 84 -6.89 0.28 8.03
CA PRO A 84 -8.01 0.48 8.96
C PRO A 84 -7.60 0.48 10.43
N TRP A 85 -6.47 -0.16 10.74
CA TRP A 85 -5.94 -0.23 12.10
C TRP A 85 -4.41 -0.08 12.09
N ILE A 86 -3.88 0.35 13.24
CA ILE A 86 -2.45 0.33 13.50
C ILE A 86 -2.20 -0.65 14.66
N PRO A 87 -1.43 -1.71 14.43
CA PRO A 87 -1.06 -2.67 15.46
C PRO A 87 -0.25 -2.06 16.60
N GLU A 88 -0.18 -2.79 17.71
CA GLU A 88 0.68 -2.47 18.84
C GLU A 88 2.17 -2.57 18.47
N GLU A 89 3.02 -1.84 19.19
CA GLU A 89 4.44 -1.67 18.85
C GLU A 89 5.24 -2.97 18.73
N PHE A 90 4.90 -3.97 19.54
CA PHE A 90 5.60 -5.24 19.58
C PHE A 90 4.78 -6.40 19.01
N ASP A 91 3.63 -6.10 18.39
CA ASP A 91 2.84 -7.07 17.65
C ASP A 91 3.42 -7.26 16.25
N PHE A 92 4.45 -8.12 16.15
CA PHE A 92 5.07 -8.45 14.87
C PHE A 92 4.05 -8.98 13.85
N GLY A 93 3.13 -9.86 14.27
CA GLY A 93 2.14 -10.46 13.38
C GLY A 93 1.19 -9.40 12.82
N GLY A 94 0.63 -8.57 13.69
CA GLY A 94 -0.24 -7.48 13.28
C GLY A 94 0.47 -6.46 12.39
N LEU A 95 1.71 -6.07 12.71
CA LEU A 95 2.50 -5.14 11.90
C LEU A 95 2.77 -5.69 10.50
N VAL A 96 2.99 -7.00 10.39
CA VAL A 96 3.16 -7.67 9.10
C VAL A 96 1.85 -7.67 8.29
N GLU A 97 0.74 -8.07 8.92
CA GLU A 97 -0.57 -8.13 8.29
C GLU A 97 -1.05 -6.75 7.81
N ALA A 98 -0.95 -5.74 8.67
CA ALA A 98 -1.35 -4.38 8.33
C ALA A 98 -0.52 -3.81 7.15
N THR A 99 0.77 -4.13 7.12
CA THR A 99 1.68 -3.70 6.04
C THR A 99 1.32 -4.34 4.70
N ASP A 100 1.04 -5.66 4.69
CA ASP A 100 0.69 -6.40 3.48
C ASP A 100 -0.69 -6.00 2.94
N LEU A 101 -1.67 -5.87 3.84
CA LEU A 101 -3.01 -5.40 3.49
C LEU A 101 -2.97 -4.02 2.86
N MET A 102 -2.24 -3.09 3.47
CA MET A 102 -2.12 -1.73 2.97
C MET A 102 -1.46 -1.68 1.59
N GLN A 103 -0.37 -2.42 1.38
CA GLN A 103 0.28 -2.49 0.07
C GLN A 103 -0.67 -3.02 -0.99
N SER A 104 -1.32 -4.14 -0.72
CA SER A 104 -2.26 -4.79 -1.63
C SER A 104 -3.42 -3.85 -2.01
N ARG A 105 -4.02 -3.19 -1.02
CA ARG A 105 -5.14 -2.27 -1.23
C ARG A 105 -4.74 -1.02 -2.01
N LEU A 106 -3.57 -0.43 -1.74
CA LEU A 106 -3.08 0.74 -2.47
C LEU A 106 -2.74 0.43 -3.92
N ILE A 107 -2.17 -0.74 -4.20
CA ILE A 107 -1.91 -1.20 -5.58
C ILE A 107 -3.21 -1.32 -6.37
N VAL A 108 -4.27 -1.89 -5.75
CA VAL A 108 -5.60 -1.97 -6.39
C VAL A 108 -6.15 -0.58 -6.70
N VAL A 109 -6.05 0.36 -5.75
CA VAL A 109 -6.51 1.75 -5.96
C VAL A 109 -5.77 2.41 -7.12
N GLN A 110 -4.45 2.25 -7.18
CA GLN A 110 -3.63 2.79 -8.27
C GLN A 110 -4.00 2.21 -9.63
N SER A 111 -4.13 0.88 -9.72
CA SER A 111 -4.51 0.20 -10.95
C SER A 111 -5.85 0.72 -11.48
N ARG A 112 -6.86 0.85 -10.59
CA ARG A 112 -8.17 1.40 -10.96
C ARG A 112 -8.09 2.88 -11.37
N LEU A 113 -7.23 3.68 -10.74
CA LEU A 113 -7.03 5.08 -11.12
C LEU A 113 -6.38 5.19 -12.51
N PHE A 114 -5.41 4.34 -12.82
CA PHE A 114 -4.81 4.27 -14.16
C PHE A 114 -5.82 3.80 -15.21
N ALA A 115 -6.66 2.82 -14.91
CA ALA A 115 -7.74 2.40 -15.81
C ALA A 115 -8.72 3.54 -16.11
N ARG A 116 -9.08 4.36 -15.11
CA ARG A 116 -9.92 5.56 -15.32
C ARG A 116 -9.24 6.62 -16.18
N LEU A 117 -7.93 6.81 -16.01
CA LEU A 117 -7.15 7.75 -16.83
C LEU A 117 -7.03 7.27 -18.28
N ALA A 118 -6.76 5.97 -18.48
CA ALA A 118 -6.70 5.36 -19.81
C ALA A 118 -8.03 5.51 -20.56
N ARG A 119 -9.16 5.18 -19.90
CA ARG A 119 -10.50 5.39 -20.48
C ARG A 119 -10.81 6.86 -20.79
N ALA A 120 -10.31 7.79 -19.97
CA ALA A 120 -10.49 9.21 -20.23
C ALA A 120 -9.67 9.67 -21.45
N ALA A 121 -8.43 9.18 -21.59
CA ALA A 121 -7.58 9.45 -22.75
C ALA A 121 -8.21 8.89 -24.03
N GLU A 122 -8.67 7.64 -24.01
CA GLU A 122 -9.30 6.98 -25.15
C GLU A 122 -10.55 7.75 -25.64
N LYS A 123 -11.37 8.29 -24.74
CA LYS A 123 -12.52 9.15 -25.12
C LYS A 123 -12.08 10.43 -25.84
N VAL A 124 -10.96 11.02 -25.44
CA VAL A 124 -10.40 12.20 -26.12
C VAL A 124 -9.86 11.83 -27.50
N GLU A 125 -9.15 10.70 -27.60
CA GLU A 125 -8.61 10.16 -28.85
C GLU A 125 -9.73 9.83 -29.85
N GLN A 126 -10.80 9.17 -29.40
CA GLN A 126 -11.98 8.89 -30.21
C GLN A 126 -12.67 10.18 -30.71
N ALA A 127 -12.75 11.22 -29.86
CA ALA A 127 -13.28 12.53 -30.28
C ALA A 127 -12.40 13.21 -31.35
N LEU A 128 -11.12 12.84 -31.44
CA LEU A 128 -10.18 13.27 -32.48
C LEU A 128 -10.15 12.33 -33.71
N GLY A 129 -10.99 11.29 -33.73
CA GLY A 129 -11.11 10.35 -34.85
C GLY A 129 -10.13 9.18 -34.82
N MET A 130 -9.43 8.95 -33.71
CA MET A 130 -8.60 7.75 -33.54
C MET A 130 -9.46 6.51 -33.26
N SER A 131 -9.01 5.34 -33.72
CA SER A 131 -9.67 4.07 -33.41
C SER A 131 -9.42 3.68 -31.95
N PRO A 132 -10.41 3.04 -31.28
CA PRO A 132 -10.23 2.54 -29.92
C PRO A 132 -9.08 1.52 -29.84
N LEU A 133 -8.47 1.43 -28.66
CA LEU A 133 -7.46 0.40 -28.41
C LEU A 133 -8.11 -0.99 -28.45
N PRO A 134 -7.39 -2.02 -28.92
CA PRO A 134 -7.91 -3.39 -28.87
C PRO A 134 -8.12 -3.82 -27.42
N GLU A 135 -9.15 -4.64 -27.18
CA GLU A 135 -9.37 -5.27 -25.88
C GLU A 135 -8.15 -6.13 -25.50
N PRO A 136 -7.69 -6.08 -24.24
CA PRO A 136 -6.62 -6.94 -23.78
C PRO A 136 -7.01 -8.41 -23.93
N GLN A 137 -6.05 -9.25 -24.35
CA GLN A 137 -6.25 -10.69 -24.41
C GLN A 137 -6.39 -11.23 -22.98
N GLU A 138 -7.40 -12.04 -22.71
CA GLU A 138 -7.50 -12.77 -21.45
C GLU A 138 -6.37 -13.80 -21.42
N ASP A 139 -5.38 -13.59 -20.55
CA ASP A 139 -4.39 -14.63 -20.24
C ASP A 139 -5.11 -15.71 -19.42
N ASP A 140 -5.40 -16.86 -20.04
CA ASP A 140 -5.79 -18.09 -19.35
C ASP A 140 -4.66 -18.49 -18.39
N SER A 141 -4.74 -18.14 -17.11
CA SER A 141 -3.79 -18.54 -16.06
C SER A 141 -4.50 -19.00 -14.80
#